data_AF-A0A381SYP7-F1
#
_entry.id   AF-A0A381SYP7-F1
#
_cell.length_a   1.000
_cell.length_b   1.000
_cell.length_c   1.000
_cell.angle_alpha   90.00
_cell.angle_beta   90.00
_cell.angle_gamma   90.00
#
_symmetry.space_group_name_H-M   'P 1'
#
loop_
_entity.id
_entity.type
_entity.pdbx_description
1 polymer ?
#
loop_
_entity_poly.entity_id
_entity_poly.type
_entity_poly.pdbx_seq_one_letter_code
_entity_poly.pdbx_strand_id
1 'polypeptide(L)'
;MLTIFPKFAHMEKLNQSVLLALLLHTATVSAVDISSLVFFDLNGSTQEAINPAFSVRRAYLDLREQLTDNISFRLTTDSQSSSDGKMEVFLKHAFVSWRTRLGEFTVGSQPTNYFGPLQKTWGLRFIEKYPGNLHGFDDTADLGISLRRVVGSDLLISVAVFNGTGFKKPENDAYKRMSLLVSKGE
;
A
#
# COMPACT_ATOMS: atom_id res chain seq x y z
N MET A 1 33.51 -20.00 54.05
CA MET A 1 33.80 -20.39 52.65
C MET A 1 32.58 -21.15 52.13
N LEU A 2 32.15 -20.84 50.90
CA LEU A 2 30.97 -21.30 50.15
C LEU A 2 29.60 -20.69 50.49
N THR A 3 29.23 -19.69 49.68
CA THR A 3 27.84 -19.24 49.46
C THR A 3 27.38 -19.84 48.13
N ILE A 4 26.33 -20.65 48.15
CA ILE A 4 25.72 -21.26 46.95
C ILE A 4 24.62 -20.31 46.45
N PHE A 5 24.82 -19.74 45.26
CA PHE A 5 23.79 -18.99 44.53
C PHE A 5 22.83 -19.96 43.81
N PRO A 6 21.51 -19.68 43.76
CA PRO A 6 20.64 -20.40 42.84
C PRO A 6 20.90 -19.94 41.39
N LYS A 7 21.01 -20.94 40.52
CA LYS A 7 21.18 -20.83 39.07
C LYS A 7 19.95 -20.12 38.48
N PHE A 8 20.13 -18.97 37.86
CA PHE A 8 19.10 -18.37 37.01
C PHE A 8 18.83 -19.32 35.83
N ALA A 9 17.59 -19.81 35.74
CA ALA A 9 17.12 -20.57 34.61
C ALA A 9 17.06 -19.67 33.37
N HIS A 10 17.55 -20.20 32.27
CA HIS A 10 17.56 -19.58 30.96
C HIS A 10 16.11 -19.32 30.51
N MET A 11 15.67 -18.07 30.48
CA MET A 11 14.46 -17.71 29.73
C MET A 11 14.79 -17.78 28.25
N GLU A 12 14.38 -18.85 27.58
CA GLU A 12 14.35 -18.86 26.13
C GLU A 12 13.42 -17.75 25.64
N LYS A 13 13.90 -16.98 24.66
CA LYS A 13 13.13 -15.93 24.00
C LYS A 13 11.89 -16.57 23.39
N LEU A 14 10.75 -16.21 23.94
CA LEU A 14 9.44 -16.55 23.43
C LEU A 14 9.23 -15.79 22.09
N ASN A 15 9.67 -16.38 20.99
CA ASN A 15 9.32 -15.94 19.63
C ASN A 15 7.83 -16.26 19.40
N GLN A 16 6.94 -15.51 20.05
CA GLN A 16 5.52 -15.55 19.78
C GLN A 16 5.21 -14.68 18.56
N SER A 17 5.32 -15.27 17.37
CA SER A 17 4.62 -14.77 16.20
C SER A 17 3.12 -14.94 16.47
N VAL A 18 2.46 -13.88 16.95
CA VAL A 18 1.01 -13.86 17.10
C VAL A 18 0.41 -13.88 15.69
N LEU A 19 0.00 -15.08 15.26
CA LEU A 19 -0.80 -15.27 14.05
C LEU A 19 -2.17 -14.64 14.31
N LEU A 20 -2.34 -13.38 13.87
CA LEU A 20 -3.66 -12.74 13.87
C LEU A 20 -4.47 -13.32 12.70
N ALA A 21 -5.09 -14.48 12.95
CA ALA A 21 -6.05 -15.08 12.03
C ALA A 21 -7.34 -14.26 12.08
N LEU A 22 -7.54 -13.39 11.08
CA LEU A 22 -8.81 -12.71 10.88
C LEU A 22 -9.82 -13.75 10.39
N LEU A 23 -10.76 -14.17 11.26
CA LEU A 23 -11.87 -15.04 10.86
C LEU A 23 -12.70 -14.32 9.78
N LEU A 24 -12.62 -14.77 8.53
CA LEU A 24 -13.60 -14.42 7.50
C LEU A 24 -14.94 -15.03 7.90
N HIS A 25 -15.87 -14.18 8.35
CA HIS A 25 -17.28 -14.53 8.26
C HIS A 25 -17.64 -14.67 6.78
N THR A 26 -18.42 -15.70 6.43
CA THR A 26 -19.05 -15.82 5.11
C THR A 26 -20.16 -14.78 4.99
N ALA A 27 -19.79 -13.53 4.74
CA ALA A 27 -20.72 -12.56 4.19
C ALA A 27 -20.99 -12.96 2.74
N THR A 28 -22.25 -13.00 2.33
CA THR A 28 -22.62 -13.07 0.91
C THR A 28 -21.98 -11.87 0.22
N VAL A 29 -20.93 -12.12 -0.57
CA VAL A 29 -20.27 -11.07 -1.35
C VAL A 29 -21.27 -10.55 -2.38
N SER A 30 -21.60 -9.27 -2.30
CA SER A 30 -22.41 -8.59 -3.31
C SER A 30 -21.54 -8.29 -4.52
N ALA A 31 -22.05 -7.54 -5.50
CA ALA A 31 -21.35 -7.30 -6.75
C ALA A 31 -20.01 -6.58 -6.52
N VAL A 32 -18.90 -7.29 -6.76
CA VAL A 32 -17.53 -6.76 -6.68
C VAL A 32 -17.28 -5.77 -7.82
N ASP A 33 -16.83 -4.57 -7.48
CA ASP A 33 -16.35 -3.60 -8.46
C ASP A 33 -14.97 -4.03 -8.98
N ILE A 34 -14.91 -4.34 -10.28
CA ILE A 34 -13.68 -4.74 -10.97
C ILE A 34 -13.30 -3.63 -11.95
N SER A 35 -12.08 -3.12 -11.84
CA SER A 35 -11.51 -2.16 -12.79
C SER A 35 -10.11 -2.56 -13.22
N SER A 36 -9.75 -2.21 -14.45
CA SER A 36 -8.43 -2.50 -15.03
C SER A 36 -7.88 -1.30 -15.77
N LEU A 37 -6.55 -1.12 -15.74
CA LEU A 37 -5.87 -0.06 -16.48
C LEU A 37 -4.54 -0.57 -17.04
N VAL A 38 -4.33 -0.45 -18.35
CA VAL A 38 -3.13 -0.95 -19.03
C VAL A 38 -2.41 0.20 -19.74
N PHE A 39 -1.09 0.26 -19.57
CA PHE A 39 -0.21 1.23 -20.20
C PHE A 39 0.63 0.53 -21.27
N PHE A 40 0.58 1.07 -22.48
CA PHE A 40 1.36 0.59 -23.61
C PHE A 40 2.40 1.63 -24.00
N ASP A 41 3.60 1.17 -24.33
CA ASP A 41 4.64 2.01 -24.92
C ASP A 41 4.81 1.63 -26.40
N LEU A 42 4.85 2.66 -27.24
CA LEU A 42 5.19 2.59 -28.66
C LEU A 42 6.52 3.33 -28.87
N ASN A 43 7.59 2.58 -29.06
CA ASN A 43 8.89 3.17 -29.39
C ASN A 43 9.12 3.01 -30.88
N GLY A 44 9.14 4.13 -31.61
CA GLY A 44 9.55 4.20 -33.01
C GLY A 44 10.65 5.25 -33.15
N SER A 45 11.69 4.96 -33.92
CA SER A 45 12.75 5.92 -34.23
C SER A 45 12.89 6.06 -35.74
N THR A 46 13.25 7.27 -36.19
CA THR A 46 13.53 7.59 -37.58
C THR A 46 14.94 7.16 -38.03
N GLN A 47 15.79 6.68 -37.11
CA GLN A 47 17.06 6.04 -37.45
C GLN A 47 16.82 4.56 -37.79
N GLU A 48 17.38 4.12 -38.93
CA GLU A 48 17.22 2.78 -39.53
C GLU A 48 17.59 1.60 -38.62
N ALA A 49 18.18 1.85 -37.44
CA ALA A 49 18.66 0.82 -36.51
C ALA A 49 17.71 0.50 -35.34
N ILE A 50 16.55 1.16 -35.21
CA ILE A 50 15.59 0.87 -34.12
C ILE A 50 14.31 0.31 -34.70
N ASN A 51 14.14 -1.00 -34.56
CA ASN A 51 12.88 -1.66 -34.89
C ASN A 51 11.76 -1.08 -34.02
N PRO A 52 10.62 -0.67 -34.61
CA PRO A 52 9.49 -0.20 -33.83
C PRO A 52 9.01 -1.33 -32.93
N ALA A 53 8.90 -1.04 -31.63
CA ALA A 53 8.52 -2.00 -30.61
C ALA A 53 7.24 -1.55 -29.91
N PHE A 54 6.27 -2.46 -29.82
CA PHE A 54 5.07 -2.31 -29.01
C PHE A 54 5.20 -3.19 -27.77
N SER A 55 5.03 -2.61 -26.60
CA SER A 55 5.15 -3.34 -25.33
C SER A 55 4.10 -2.91 -24.32
N VAL A 56 3.68 -3.84 -23.47
CA VAL A 56 2.94 -3.51 -22.26
C VAL A 56 3.96 -3.02 -21.25
N ARG A 57 3.84 -1.76 -20.82
CA ARG A 57 4.72 -1.19 -19.80
C ARG A 57 4.28 -1.61 -18.41
N ARG A 58 2.98 -1.56 -18.17
CA ARG A 58 2.36 -1.76 -16.86
C ARG A 58 0.88 -2.10 -16.99
N ALA A 59 0.36 -2.92 -16.10
CA ALA A 59 -1.07 -3.22 -15.99
C ALA A 59 -1.53 -3.21 -14.53
N TYR A 60 -2.74 -2.73 -14.29
CA TYR A 60 -3.42 -2.78 -13.00
C TYR A 60 -4.71 -3.60 -13.12
N LEU A 61 -4.93 -4.45 -12.13
CA LEU A 61 -6.24 -5.02 -11.83
C LEU A 61 -6.62 -4.60 -10.41
N ASP A 62 -7.79 -4.01 -10.25
CA ASP A 62 -8.27 -3.45 -9.00
C ASP A 62 -9.67 -3.97 -8.68
N LEU A 63 -9.78 -4.67 -7.56
CA LEU A 63 -11.00 -5.24 -7.02
C LEU A 63 -11.39 -4.47 -5.76
N ARG A 64 -12.62 -4.01 -5.68
CA ARG A 64 -13.15 -3.29 -4.52
C ARG A 64 -14.52 -3.85 -4.16
N GLU A 65 -14.80 -3.94 -2.87
CA GLU A 65 -16.11 -4.37 -2.39
C GLU A 65 -16.43 -3.72 -1.05
N GLN A 66 -17.70 -3.41 -0.86
CA GLN A 66 -18.26 -2.97 0.40
C GLN A 66 -18.93 -4.17 1.09
N LEU A 67 -18.22 -4.80 2.04
CA LEU A 67 -18.68 -6.00 2.74
C LEU A 67 -19.88 -5.73 3.67
N THR A 68 -19.92 -4.55 4.26
CA THR A 68 -21.03 -4.01 5.09
C THR A 68 -21.04 -2.49 4.93
N ASP A 69 -22.06 -1.78 5.43
CA ASP A 69 -22.12 -0.30 5.39
C ASP A 69 -20.86 0.43 5.90
N ASN A 70 -20.08 -0.24 6.77
CA ASN A 70 -18.90 0.34 7.40
C ASN A 70 -17.59 -0.37 7.08
N ILE A 71 -17.61 -1.53 6.42
CA ILE A 71 -16.40 -2.32 6.14
C ILE A 71 -16.26 -2.51 4.63
N SER A 72 -15.09 -2.18 4.10
CA SER A 72 -14.73 -2.43 2.71
C SER A 72 -13.37 -3.09 2.59
N PHE A 73 -13.12 -3.75 1.46
CA PHE A 73 -11.79 -4.25 1.11
C PHE A 73 -11.38 -3.76 -0.27
N ARG A 74 -10.07 -3.72 -0.50
CA ARG A 74 -9.49 -3.45 -1.81
C ARG A 74 -8.28 -4.33 -2.07
N LEU A 75 -8.24 -4.90 -3.26
CA LEU A 75 -7.11 -5.65 -3.80
C LEU A 75 -6.67 -5.00 -5.11
N THR A 76 -5.43 -4.55 -5.21
CA THR A 76 -4.86 -3.99 -6.43
C THR A 76 -3.55 -4.68 -6.77
N THR A 77 -3.41 -5.19 -7.99
CA THR A 77 -2.14 -5.65 -8.54
C THR A 77 -1.49 -4.55 -9.38
N ASP A 78 -0.15 -4.46 -9.34
CA ASP A 78 0.67 -3.59 -10.19
C ASP A 78 1.64 -4.50 -10.94
N SER A 79 1.32 -4.81 -12.19
CA SER A 79 2.16 -5.59 -13.08
C SER A 79 3.07 -4.63 -13.84
N GLN A 80 4.38 -4.83 -13.82
CA GLN A 80 5.35 -3.98 -14.50
C GLN A 80 6.36 -4.82 -15.28
N SER A 81 6.72 -4.35 -16.48
CA SER A 81 7.82 -4.94 -17.25
C SER A 81 9.17 -4.65 -16.60
N SER A 82 9.93 -5.71 -16.33
CA SER A 82 11.31 -5.67 -15.85
C SER A 82 12.29 -5.43 -17.00
N SER A 83 13.55 -5.14 -16.66
CA SER A 83 14.61 -4.88 -17.64
C SER A 83 14.92 -6.09 -18.54
N ASP A 84 14.64 -7.30 -18.09
CA ASP A 84 14.79 -8.55 -18.87
C ASP A 84 13.53 -8.92 -19.67
N GLY A 85 12.54 -8.02 -19.74
CA GLY A 85 11.33 -8.18 -20.55
C GLY A 85 10.24 -9.05 -19.93
N LYS A 86 10.43 -9.55 -18.70
CA LYS A 86 9.38 -10.27 -17.95
C LYS A 86 8.36 -9.30 -17.37
N MET A 87 7.16 -9.79 -17.10
CA MET A 87 6.15 -9.05 -16.37
C MET A 87 6.18 -9.47 -14.90
N GLU A 88 6.65 -8.59 -14.02
CA GLU A 88 6.62 -8.79 -12.57
C GLU A 88 5.29 -8.29 -12.02
N VAL A 89 4.64 -9.09 -11.15
CA VAL A 89 3.34 -8.74 -10.57
C VAL A 89 3.52 -8.47 -9.08
N PHE A 90 3.12 -7.27 -8.66
CA PHE A 90 3.19 -6.84 -7.26
C PHE A 90 1.80 -6.68 -6.66
N LEU A 91 1.64 -7.08 -5.40
CA LEU A 91 0.42 -6.80 -4.65
C LEU A 91 0.51 -5.39 -4.04
N LYS A 92 -0.05 -4.41 -4.75
CA LYS A 92 0.10 -3.00 -4.41
C LYS A 92 -0.84 -2.55 -3.31
N HIS A 93 -2.11 -2.92 -3.40
CA HIS A 93 -3.06 -2.69 -2.32
C HIS A 93 -3.68 -4.02 -1.91
N ALA A 94 -3.73 -4.26 -0.61
CA ALA A 94 -4.39 -5.40 0.01
C ALA A 94 -4.74 -4.97 1.42
N PHE A 95 -5.88 -4.30 1.57
CA PHE A 95 -6.29 -3.73 2.83
C PHE A 95 -7.78 -3.88 3.08
N VAL A 96 -8.12 -3.84 4.36
CA VAL A 96 -9.50 -3.70 4.86
C VAL A 96 -9.62 -2.33 5.50
N SER A 97 -10.72 -1.66 5.21
CA SER A 97 -11.07 -0.36 5.78
C SER A 97 -12.33 -0.48 6.61
N TRP A 98 -12.31 0.06 7.83
CA TRP A 98 -13.42 0.08 8.75
C TRP A 98 -13.75 1.50 9.19
N ARG A 99 -14.94 1.96 8.82
CA ARG A 99 -15.48 3.26 9.19
C ARG A 99 -16.09 3.20 10.58
N THR A 100 -15.59 4.06 11.46
CA THR A 100 -16.08 4.22 12.83
C THR A 100 -16.43 5.69 13.08
N ARG A 101 -17.01 5.98 14.27
CA ARG A 101 -17.23 7.37 14.72
C ARG A 101 -15.93 8.16 14.92
N LEU A 102 -14.81 7.48 15.09
CA LEU A 102 -13.50 8.11 15.28
C LEU A 102 -12.83 8.47 13.96
N GLY A 103 -13.22 7.81 12.87
CA GLY A 103 -12.62 7.94 11.56
C GLY A 103 -12.60 6.60 10.82
N GLU A 104 -11.96 6.60 9.66
CA GLU A 104 -11.68 5.42 8.87
C GLU A 104 -10.37 4.78 9.34
N PHE A 105 -10.48 3.59 9.92
CA PHE A 105 -9.35 2.77 10.33
C PHE A 105 -9.01 1.79 9.20
N THR A 106 -7.75 1.70 8.81
CA THR A 106 -7.34 0.86 7.68
C THR A 106 -6.13 0.03 8.08
N VAL A 107 -6.13 -1.24 7.67
CA VAL A 107 -5.06 -2.21 7.94
C VAL A 107 -4.73 -2.96 6.67
N GLY A 108 -3.44 -3.05 6.37
CA GLY A 108 -2.92 -3.80 5.23
C GLY A 108 -2.02 -2.95 4.34
N SER A 109 -1.72 -3.45 3.14
CA SER A 109 -0.96 -2.70 2.14
C SER A 109 -1.88 -1.65 1.53
N GLN A 110 -1.62 -0.38 1.79
CA GLN A 110 -2.55 0.72 1.53
C GLN A 110 -1.82 1.96 1.00
N PRO A 111 -2.52 2.91 0.35
CA PRO A 111 -1.92 4.19 -0.02
C PRO A 111 -1.36 4.90 1.21
N THR A 112 -0.18 5.51 1.07
CA THR A 112 0.41 6.31 2.14
C THR A 112 -0.32 7.65 2.25
N ASN A 113 -0.21 8.29 3.42
CA ASN A 113 -0.88 9.57 3.69
C ASN A 113 -0.50 10.65 2.68
N TYR A 114 0.74 10.66 2.19
CA TYR A 114 1.21 11.65 1.21
C TYR A 114 0.45 11.55 -0.11
N PHE A 115 0.25 10.33 -0.62
CA PHE A 115 -0.34 10.14 -1.95
C PHE A 115 -1.86 10.13 -2.00
N GLY A 116 -2.56 9.88 -0.89
CA GLY A 116 -4.03 9.84 -0.87
C GLY A 116 -4.66 11.09 -1.48
N PRO A 117 -4.38 12.30 -0.95
CA PRO A 117 -4.83 13.56 -1.54
C PRO A 117 -4.22 13.84 -2.91
N LEU A 118 -2.90 13.68 -3.04
CA LEU A 118 -2.17 14.04 -4.27
C LEU A 118 -2.65 13.25 -5.48
N GLN A 119 -3.12 12.01 -5.31
CA GLN A 119 -3.66 11.21 -6.41
C GLN A 119 -4.88 11.85 -7.08
N LYS A 120 -5.74 12.53 -6.30
CA LYS A 120 -6.91 13.23 -6.84
C LYS A 120 -6.51 14.50 -7.59
N THR A 121 -5.47 15.20 -7.12
CA THR A 121 -5.11 16.54 -7.63
C THR A 121 -4.08 16.51 -8.76
N TRP A 122 -3.13 15.56 -8.77
CA TRP A 122 -1.99 15.59 -9.71
C TRP A 122 -2.43 15.42 -11.17
N GLY A 123 -3.39 14.54 -11.44
CA GLY A 123 -4.01 14.32 -12.78
C GLY A 123 -3.08 13.82 -13.89
N LEU A 124 -1.77 14.07 -13.83
CA LEU A 124 -0.77 13.89 -14.88
C LEU A 124 0.14 12.69 -14.65
N ARG A 125 -0.31 11.67 -13.91
CA ARG A 125 0.50 10.48 -13.57
C ARG A 125 0.99 9.72 -14.82
N PHE A 126 0.33 9.91 -15.96
CA PHE A 126 0.72 9.33 -17.25
C PHE A 126 1.94 10.05 -17.89
N ILE A 127 2.20 11.30 -17.53
CA ILE A 127 3.38 12.06 -17.99
C ILE A 127 4.55 11.83 -17.04
N GLU A 128 4.34 12.04 -15.73
CA GLU A 128 5.41 11.98 -14.73
C GLU A 128 4.93 11.34 -13.41
N LYS A 129 5.87 10.67 -12.72
CA LYS A 129 5.65 10.24 -11.34
C LYS A 129 5.46 11.47 -10.45
N TYR A 130 4.67 11.33 -9.39
CA TYR A 130 4.60 12.34 -8.33
C TYR A 130 6.01 12.70 -7.83
N PRO A 131 6.29 13.97 -7.50
CA PRO A 131 7.60 14.40 -7.03
C PRO A 131 8.10 13.59 -5.83
N GLY A 132 7.21 13.29 -4.86
CA GLY A 132 7.54 12.44 -3.71
C GLY A 132 8.01 11.03 -4.08
N ASN A 133 7.42 10.44 -5.12
CA ASN A 133 7.81 9.11 -5.61
C ASN A 133 9.03 9.20 -6.53
N LEU A 134 9.13 10.27 -7.33
CA LEU A 134 10.24 10.50 -8.23
C LEU A 134 11.56 10.66 -7.48
N HIS A 135 11.53 11.38 -6.36
CA HIS A 135 12.69 11.66 -5.51
C HIS A 135 12.86 10.68 -4.33
N GLY A 136 11.99 9.67 -4.21
CA GLY A 136 12.09 8.64 -3.18
C GLY A 136 11.75 9.08 -1.76
N PHE A 137 10.98 10.16 -1.60
CA PHE A 137 10.50 10.65 -0.30
C PHE A 137 9.40 9.76 0.28
N ASP A 138 8.54 9.20 -0.59
CA ASP A 138 7.49 8.29 -0.17
C ASP A 138 7.15 7.30 -1.30
N ASP A 139 6.77 6.08 -0.91
CA ASP A 139 6.23 5.05 -1.78
C ASP A 139 4.72 5.21 -1.94
N THR A 140 4.19 4.84 -3.10
CA THR A 140 2.75 5.07 -3.38
C THR A 140 1.80 4.18 -2.59
N ALA A 141 2.32 3.11 -1.98
CA ALA A 141 1.60 2.22 -1.10
C ALA A 141 2.60 1.53 -0.16
N ASP A 142 2.15 1.22 1.05
CA ASP A 142 2.98 0.62 2.08
C ASP A 142 2.13 -0.22 3.05
N LEU A 143 2.74 -1.20 3.72
CA LEU A 143 2.05 -2.10 4.63
C LEU A 143 1.98 -1.46 6.03
N GLY A 144 0.77 -1.30 6.56
CA GLY A 144 0.64 -0.70 7.88
C GLY A 144 -0.78 -0.57 8.39
N ILE A 145 -0.90 0.35 9.35
CA ILE A 145 -2.16 0.73 9.98
C ILE A 145 -2.33 2.25 9.88
N SER A 146 -3.55 2.73 9.64
CA SER A 146 -3.85 4.16 9.64
C SER A 146 -5.21 4.49 10.23
N LEU A 147 -5.33 5.72 10.72
CA LEU A 147 -6.59 6.34 11.09
C LEU A 147 -6.72 7.67 10.35
N ARG A 148 -7.77 7.80 9.53
CA ARG A 148 -8.08 9.00 8.76
C ARG A 148 -9.42 9.59 9.20
N ARG A 149 -9.48 10.89 9.46
CA ARG A 149 -10.71 11.59 9.86
C ARG A 149 -10.83 12.94 9.14
N VAL A 150 -12.03 13.23 8.65
CA VAL A 150 -12.42 14.60 8.26
C VAL A 150 -13.18 15.22 9.43
N VAL A 151 -12.75 16.39 9.87
CA VAL A 151 -13.36 17.17 10.95
C VAL A 151 -14.04 18.40 10.33
N GLY A 152 -15.32 18.61 10.67
CA GLY A 152 -16.11 19.63 10.00
C GLY A 152 -16.34 19.26 8.53
N SER A 153 -16.17 20.22 7.63
CA SER A 153 -16.36 20.03 6.18
C SER A 153 -15.06 19.81 5.40
N ASP A 154 -13.91 20.26 5.91
CA ASP A 154 -12.71 20.46 5.09
C ASP A 154 -11.38 20.11 5.77
N LEU A 155 -11.35 19.82 7.08
CA LEU A 155 -10.11 19.51 7.78
C LEU A 155 -9.84 18.00 7.79
N LEU A 156 -8.91 17.55 6.97
CA LEU A 156 -8.42 16.19 6.93
C LEU A 156 -7.26 15.99 7.90
N ILE A 157 -7.37 14.99 8.76
CA ILE A 157 -6.30 14.52 9.65
C ILE A 157 -6.07 13.04 9.37
N SER A 158 -4.84 12.64 9.05
CA SER A 158 -4.45 11.25 8.84
C SER A 158 -3.20 10.92 9.63
N VAL A 159 -3.24 9.85 10.41
CA VAL A 159 -2.09 9.29 11.12
C VAL A 159 -1.88 7.85 10.67
N ALA A 160 -0.64 7.44 10.49
CA ALA A 160 -0.32 6.09 10.07
C ALA A 160 1.03 5.61 10.60
N VAL A 161 1.16 4.29 10.72
CA VAL A 161 2.41 3.59 10.98
C VAL A 161 2.56 2.52 9.90
N PHE A 162 3.69 2.56 9.20
CA PHE A 162 4.03 1.64 8.12
C PHE A 162 5.35 0.92 8.40
N ASN A 163 5.58 -0.20 7.71
CA ASN A 163 6.88 -0.87 7.68
C ASN A 163 7.96 -0.06 6.92
N GLY A 164 7.59 0.82 5.99
CA GLY A 164 8.53 1.78 5.39
C GLY A 164 9.33 1.28 4.19
N THR A 165 9.10 0.04 3.74
CA THR A 165 9.80 -0.56 2.58
C THR A 165 9.00 -0.53 1.28
N GLY A 166 7.77 -0.02 1.34
CA GLY A 166 6.85 0.01 0.23
C GLY A 166 6.27 -1.37 -0.10
N PHE A 167 5.44 -1.42 -1.14
CA PHE A 167 4.72 -2.64 -1.53
C PHE A 167 5.52 -3.62 -2.41
N LYS A 168 6.70 -3.22 -2.91
CA LYS A 168 7.47 -4.01 -3.87
C LYS A 168 8.53 -4.90 -3.25
N LYS A 169 8.83 -4.69 -1.97
CA LYS A 169 9.94 -5.35 -1.28
C LYS A 169 9.48 -5.79 0.11
N PRO A 170 9.96 -6.95 0.60
CA PRO A 170 9.76 -7.32 1.99
C PRO A 170 10.47 -6.33 2.91
N GLU A 171 9.95 -6.18 4.12
CA GLU A 171 10.61 -5.43 5.18
C GLU A 171 11.94 -6.10 5.54
N ASN A 172 13.01 -5.31 5.62
CA ASN A 172 14.37 -5.80 5.87
C ASN A 172 15.05 -5.11 7.06
N ASP A 173 14.32 -4.32 7.85
CA ASP A 173 14.82 -3.64 9.03
C ASP A 173 13.80 -3.65 10.18
N ALA A 174 14.18 -3.09 11.33
CA ALA A 174 13.34 -3.03 12.52
C ALA A 174 12.56 -1.70 12.66
N TYR A 175 12.89 -0.69 11.86
CA TYR A 175 12.33 0.63 11.96
C TYR A 175 10.89 0.64 11.41
N LYS A 176 10.09 1.58 11.90
CA LYS A 176 8.72 1.80 11.42
C LYS A 176 8.59 3.24 11.02
N ARG A 177 7.91 3.47 9.89
CA ARG A 177 7.67 4.80 9.39
C ARG A 177 6.37 5.33 9.96
N MET A 178 6.48 6.36 10.79
CA MET A 178 5.32 7.10 11.28
C MET A 178 5.00 8.24 10.31
N SER A 179 3.71 8.49 10.07
CA SER A 179 3.26 9.50 9.12
C SER A 179 2.08 10.27 9.70
N LEU A 180 2.15 11.60 9.62
CA LEU A 180 1.10 12.53 10.00
C LEU A 180 0.83 13.46 8.80
N LEU A 181 -0.43 13.55 8.41
CA LEU A 181 -0.91 14.52 7.41
C LEU A 181 -2.04 15.33 8.03
N VAL A 182 -1.96 16.64 7.86
CA VAL A 182 -3.05 17.58 8.12
C VAL A 182 -3.26 18.42 6.88
N SER A 183 -4.47 18.46 6.35
CA SER A 183 -4.84 19.20 5.13
C SER A 183 -6.17 19.93 5.37
N LYS A 184 -6.32 21.13 4.81
CA LYS A 184 -7.55 21.95 4.92
C LYS A 184 -7.88 22.56 3.57
N GLY A 185 -9.11 22.36 3.10
CA GLY A 185 -9.62 23.01 1.89
C GLY A 185 -9.30 22.28 0.57
N GLU A 186 -9.30 20.94 0.60
CA GLU A 186 -9.34 20.12 -0.63
C GLU A 186 -10.70 20.18 -1.34
#